data_AF-A0A520JP87-F1
#
_entry.id   AF-A0A520JP87-F1
#
_cell.length_a   1.000
_cell.length_b   1.000
_cell.length_c   1.000
_cell.angle_alpha   90.00
_cell.angle_beta   90.00
_cell.angle_gamma   90.00
#
_symmetry.space_group_name_H-M   'P 1'
#
loop_
_entity.id
_entity.type
_entity.pdbx_description
1 polymer ?
#
loop_
_entity_poly.entity_id
_entity_poly.type
_entity_poly.pdbx_seq_one_letter_code
_entity_poly.pdbx_strand_id
1 'polypeptide(L)'
;MLLLRLVLALCACFSASAAFAQCRIDALDALPERGVIHLGSKVGPMPLVILLHGSTGTGAEMLRESGLAATADAHGFVVVSPNGGIAAGRGYVWNIPGVPTVTGALPGKDARDDVAYLTGLIDRLAATGCVDVKRVYATGLSGGGRMTSLLGCVVPRRFAAIAPVVGLRAGRPLAADRSRADPASCRPTTPLPVLAFSGDADTTNPITGGGAPYWQYPQTVALQRWAALNHCSEPYARNLGAEVYEQGYARCDGDVTVAARVMRGGKHSWSVVDNEAMWAFLSRHTR
;
A
#
# COMPACT_ATOMS: atom_id res chain seq x y z
N MET A 1 -68.16 39.68 17.86
CA MET A 1 -67.29 39.41 16.70
C MET A 1 -65.89 39.12 17.20
N LEU A 2 -65.30 38.03 16.69
CA LEU A 2 -63.89 37.60 16.78
C LEU A 2 -63.29 37.20 18.15
N LEU A 3 -63.26 35.88 18.39
CA LEU A 3 -62.22 35.22 19.19
C LEU A 3 -60.91 35.18 18.38
N LEU A 4 -59.81 35.69 18.95
CA LEU A 4 -58.47 35.54 18.38
C LEU A 4 -57.73 34.40 19.10
N ARG A 5 -57.59 33.25 18.44
CA ARG A 5 -56.78 32.12 18.91
C ARG A 5 -55.35 32.29 18.40
N LEU A 6 -54.41 32.49 19.31
CA LEU A 6 -52.97 32.49 19.04
C LEU A 6 -52.50 31.03 18.90
N VAL A 7 -52.06 30.63 17.71
CA VAL A 7 -51.42 29.33 17.46
C VAL A 7 -49.92 29.55 17.45
N LEU A 8 -49.22 29.11 18.51
CA LEU A 8 -47.76 28.99 18.50
C LEU A 8 -47.38 27.79 17.62
N ALA A 9 -46.74 28.04 16.49
CA ALA A 9 -46.07 27.02 15.70
C ALA A 9 -44.72 26.68 16.33
N LEU A 10 -44.60 25.50 16.95
CA LEU A 10 -43.30 24.92 17.31
C LEU A 10 -42.60 24.46 16.02
N CYS A 11 -41.58 25.21 15.57
CA CYS A 11 -40.61 24.72 14.62
C CYS A 11 -39.70 23.68 15.32
N ALA A 12 -39.98 22.39 15.12
CA ALA A 12 -39.06 21.32 15.48
C ALA A 12 -37.87 21.33 14.50
N CYS A 13 -36.71 21.81 14.96
CA CYS A 13 -35.45 21.61 14.25
C CYS A 13 -35.09 20.13 14.28
N PHE A 14 -35.35 19.41 13.18
CA PHE A 14 -34.77 18.09 12.95
C PHE A 14 -33.29 18.25 12.63
N SER A 15 -32.46 18.19 13.66
CA SER A 15 -31.03 17.93 13.49
C SER A 15 -30.89 16.51 12.96
N ALA A 16 -30.66 16.37 11.65
CA ALA A 16 -30.26 15.09 11.07
C ALA A 16 -28.87 14.74 11.63
N SER A 17 -28.82 14.01 12.74
CA SER A 17 -27.60 13.36 13.19
C SER A 17 -27.15 12.45 12.07
N ALA A 18 -26.05 12.80 11.40
CA ALA A 18 -25.33 11.87 10.56
C ALA A 18 -24.93 10.70 11.46
N ALA A 19 -25.65 9.58 11.36
CA ALA A 19 -25.30 8.36 12.06
C ALA A 19 -23.90 7.98 11.59
N PHE A 20 -22.90 8.15 12.45
CA PHE A 20 -21.60 7.53 12.24
C PHE A 20 -21.87 6.04 12.09
N ALA A 21 -21.46 5.45 10.97
CA ALA A 21 -21.58 4.01 10.78
C ALA A 21 -20.85 3.33 11.93
N GLN A 22 -21.59 2.75 12.86
CA GLN A 22 -21.02 1.99 13.97
C GLN A 22 -20.21 0.83 13.35
N CYS A 23 -18.97 0.64 13.79
CA CYS A 23 -18.15 -0.48 13.34
C CYS A 23 -18.85 -1.81 13.66
N ARG A 24 -19.15 -2.58 12.61
CA ARG A 24 -19.79 -3.90 12.68
C ARG A 24 -18.73 -5.00 12.56
N ILE A 25 -18.19 -5.44 13.70
CA ILE A 25 -17.14 -6.46 13.76
C ILE A 25 -17.61 -7.79 13.13
N ASP A 26 -18.83 -8.24 13.40
CA ASP A 26 -19.37 -9.47 12.80
C ASP A 26 -19.41 -9.41 11.26
N ALA A 27 -19.62 -8.23 10.68
CA ALA A 27 -19.62 -8.04 9.23
C ALA A 27 -18.20 -8.08 8.63
N LEU A 28 -17.17 -7.82 9.44
CA LEU A 28 -15.77 -7.97 9.08
C LEU A 28 -15.36 -9.45 9.08
N ASP A 29 -15.75 -10.18 10.12
CA ASP A 29 -15.46 -11.61 10.28
C ASP A 29 -16.19 -12.45 9.22
N ALA A 30 -17.35 -11.99 8.74
CA ALA A 30 -18.12 -12.66 7.69
C ALA A 30 -17.59 -12.43 6.26
N LEU A 31 -16.51 -11.65 6.06
CA LEU A 31 -15.96 -11.42 4.73
C LEU A 31 -15.36 -12.72 4.17
N PRO A 32 -15.77 -13.17 2.96
CA PRO A 32 -15.35 -14.46 2.43
C PRO A 32 -13.82 -14.52 2.29
N GLU A 33 -13.25 -15.56 2.89
CA GLU A 33 -11.82 -15.71 3.08
C GLU A 33 -11.06 -15.85 1.76
N ARG A 34 -10.33 -14.78 1.43
CA ARG A 34 -9.04 -14.88 0.75
C ARG A 34 -7.99 -13.96 1.38
N GLY A 35 -8.28 -13.33 2.51
CA GLY A 35 -7.32 -12.54 3.26
C GLY A 35 -7.52 -12.63 4.75
N VAL A 36 -6.40 -12.71 5.46
CA VAL A 36 -6.38 -12.73 6.92
C VAL A 36 -6.55 -11.30 7.40
N ILE A 37 -7.54 -11.06 8.26
CA ILE A 37 -7.79 -9.75 8.85
C ILE A 37 -7.32 -9.80 10.30
N HIS A 38 -6.50 -8.82 10.69
CA HIS A 38 -6.10 -8.58 12.07
C HIS A 38 -6.66 -7.23 12.52
N LEU A 39 -7.38 -7.24 13.63
CA LEU A 39 -7.97 -6.05 14.24
C LEU A 39 -7.05 -5.49 15.32
N GLY A 40 -6.69 -4.21 15.22
CA GLY A 40 -6.05 -3.51 16.30
C GLY A 40 -6.98 -3.28 17.50
N SER A 41 -6.40 -2.88 18.63
CA SER A 41 -7.06 -2.78 19.94
C SER A 41 -8.11 -1.66 20.11
N LYS A 42 -8.43 -0.89 19.07
CA LYS A 42 -9.30 0.31 19.15
C LYS A 42 -10.71 0.08 18.60
N VAL A 43 -11.69 0.77 19.19
CA VAL A 43 -13.10 0.74 18.76
C VAL A 43 -13.44 2.03 18.00
N GLY A 44 -13.74 1.91 16.69
CA GLY A 44 -14.09 3.02 15.79
C GLY A 44 -13.47 2.85 14.39
N PRO A 45 -13.72 3.76 13.42
CA PRO A 45 -13.06 3.71 12.12
C PRO A 45 -11.54 3.80 12.24
N MET A 46 -10.88 2.69 11.92
CA MET A 46 -9.43 2.51 12.03
C MET A 46 -8.75 2.70 10.68
N PRO A 47 -7.48 3.12 10.65
CA PRO A 47 -6.66 3.01 9.46
C PRO A 47 -6.60 1.57 8.96
N LEU A 48 -6.48 1.41 7.64
CA LEU A 48 -6.33 0.11 7.01
C LEU A 48 -4.97 0.02 6.34
N VAL A 49 -4.22 -1.03 6.65
CA VAL A 49 -3.00 -1.41 5.93
C VAL A 49 -3.27 -2.71 5.16
N ILE A 50 -3.16 -2.65 3.84
CA ILE A 50 -3.14 -3.85 3.00
C ILE A 50 -1.70 -4.37 2.94
N LEU A 51 -1.48 -5.58 3.46
CA LEU A 51 -0.19 -6.25 3.50
C LEU A 51 -0.13 -7.32 2.41
N LEU A 52 0.74 -7.14 1.42
CA LEU A 52 0.81 -8.00 0.24
C LEU A 52 2.02 -8.94 0.33
N HIS A 53 1.77 -10.25 0.23
CA HIS A 53 2.81 -11.27 0.33
C HIS A 53 3.79 -11.27 -0.86
N GLY A 54 4.99 -11.82 -0.63
CA GLY A 54 5.96 -12.12 -1.68
C GLY A 54 5.51 -13.23 -2.62
N SER A 55 6.11 -13.30 -3.81
CA SER A 55 5.78 -14.34 -4.79
C SER A 55 5.95 -15.75 -4.21
N THR A 56 5.02 -16.67 -4.53
CA THR A 56 4.91 -18.05 -4.02
C THR A 56 4.52 -18.19 -2.54
N GLY A 57 4.30 -17.08 -1.83
CA GLY A 57 3.79 -17.07 -0.46
C GLY A 57 2.27 -16.96 -0.38
N THR A 58 1.77 -16.78 0.84
CA THR A 58 0.36 -16.52 1.14
C THR A 58 0.21 -15.30 2.05
N GLY A 59 -1.01 -14.74 2.10
CA GLY A 59 -1.33 -13.65 3.00
C GLY A 59 -1.14 -14.02 4.48
N ALA A 60 -1.53 -15.25 4.87
CA ALA A 60 -1.35 -15.74 6.24
C ALA A 60 0.14 -15.80 6.66
N GLU A 61 1.01 -16.26 5.76
CA GLU A 61 2.45 -16.29 5.99
C GLU A 61 3.02 -14.88 6.11
N MET A 62 2.62 -13.97 5.21
CA MET A 62 3.11 -12.59 5.25
C MET A 62 2.67 -11.87 6.53
N LEU A 63 1.44 -12.09 7.01
CA LEU A 63 0.99 -11.50 8.27
C LEU A 63 1.87 -11.96 9.44
N ARG A 64 2.16 -13.26 9.52
CA ARG A 64 3.01 -13.83 10.55
C ARG A 64 4.46 -13.35 10.45
N GLU A 65 5.04 -13.38 9.26
CA GLU A 65 6.47 -13.06 9.02
C GLU A 65 6.76 -11.57 9.11
N SER A 66 5.79 -10.71 8.79
CA SER A 66 5.97 -9.26 8.86
C SER A 66 6.06 -8.74 10.29
N GLY A 67 5.45 -9.42 11.26
CA GLY A 67 5.24 -8.89 12.61
C GLY A 67 4.30 -7.68 12.68
N LEU A 68 3.63 -7.32 11.58
CA LEU A 68 2.83 -6.09 11.50
C LEU A 68 1.55 -6.15 12.34
N ALA A 69 1.09 -7.34 12.70
CA ALA A 69 -0.01 -7.54 13.65
C ALA A 69 0.30 -6.93 15.03
N ALA A 70 1.52 -7.11 15.53
CA ALA A 70 1.92 -6.53 16.83
C ALA A 70 1.95 -5.00 16.78
N THR A 71 2.44 -4.42 15.68
CA THR A 71 2.38 -2.97 15.44
C THR A 71 0.92 -2.50 15.32
N ALA A 72 0.05 -3.29 14.70
CA ALA A 72 -1.38 -3.01 14.60
C ALA A 72 -2.07 -2.97 15.96
N ASP A 73 -1.73 -3.89 16.87
CA ASP A 73 -2.21 -3.91 18.25
C ASP A 73 -1.77 -2.68 19.04
N ALA A 74 -0.49 -2.31 18.90
CA ALA A 74 0.12 -1.18 19.60
C ALA A 74 -0.50 0.17 19.17
N HIS A 75 -0.83 0.32 17.89
CA HIS A 75 -1.25 1.61 17.33
C HIS A 75 -2.75 1.72 16.99
N GLY A 76 -3.45 0.59 16.94
CA GLY A 76 -4.87 0.50 16.64
C GLY A 76 -5.19 0.77 15.17
N PHE A 77 -4.69 -0.08 14.28
CA PHE A 77 -5.09 -0.13 12.87
C PHE A 77 -5.47 -1.55 12.45
N VAL A 78 -6.18 -1.68 11.32
CA VAL A 78 -6.53 -2.96 10.72
C VAL A 78 -5.44 -3.36 9.73
N VAL A 79 -5.00 -4.62 9.78
CA VAL A 79 -4.18 -5.22 8.72
C VAL A 79 -5.03 -6.24 7.99
N VAL A 80 -5.06 -6.15 6.66
CA VAL A 80 -5.60 -7.20 5.81
C VAL A 80 -4.50 -7.77 4.93
N SER A 81 -4.33 -9.09 4.95
CA SER A 81 -3.30 -9.79 4.21
C SER A 81 -3.92 -10.83 3.26
N PRO A 82 -4.28 -10.43 2.02
CA PRO A 82 -4.91 -11.31 1.05
C PRO A 82 -3.92 -12.13 0.22
N ASN A 83 -4.41 -13.24 -0.36
CA ASN A 83 -3.70 -14.03 -1.36
C ASN A 83 -3.81 -13.38 -2.76
N GLY A 84 -2.73 -13.48 -3.54
CA GLY A 84 -2.67 -13.14 -4.97
C GLY A 84 -3.56 -14.04 -5.84
N GLY A 85 -3.81 -13.60 -7.07
CA GLY A 85 -4.81 -14.21 -7.95
C GLY A 85 -4.34 -15.44 -8.73
N ILE A 86 -3.03 -15.71 -8.77
CA ILE A 86 -2.43 -16.72 -9.62
C ILE A 86 -1.72 -17.74 -8.74
N ALA A 87 -2.12 -19.02 -8.80
CA ALA A 87 -1.43 -20.08 -8.09
C ALA A 87 -0.02 -20.29 -8.65
N ALA A 88 0.98 -20.38 -7.76
CA ALA A 88 2.37 -20.59 -8.13
C ALA A 88 3.15 -21.22 -6.97
N GLY A 89 3.79 -22.37 -7.23
CA GLY A 89 4.47 -23.15 -6.21
C GLY A 89 3.51 -23.53 -5.09
N ARG A 90 3.88 -23.24 -3.84
CA ARG A 90 3.07 -23.52 -2.64
C ARG A 90 2.05 -22.43 -2.30
N GLY A 91 1.99 -21.35 -3.07
CA GLY A 91 1.17 -20.19 -2.76
C GLY A 91 0.76 -19.46 -4.02
N TYR A 92 0.91 -18.13 -4.01
CA TYR A 92 0.35 -17.27 -5.05
C TYR A 92 1.35 -16.25 -5.58
N VAL A 93 1.04 -15.68 -6.74
CA VAL A 93 1.67 -14.47 -7.27
C VAL A 93 0.59 -13.45 -7.63
N TRP A 94 0.98 -12.18 -7.59
CA TRP A 94 0.13 -11.06 -7.97
C TRP A 94 0.11 -10.91 -9.49
N ASN A 95 -1.08 -10.65 -10.04
CA ASN A 95 -1.25 -10.26 -11.43
C ASN A 95 -0.80 -8.79 -11.61
N ILE A 96 0.40 -8.60 -12.16
CA ILE A 96 0.94 -7.29 -12.52
C ILE A 96 0.96 -7.19 -14.06
N PRO A 97 0.06 -6.40 -14.67
CA PRO A 97 -0.09 -6.35 -16.11
C PRO A 97 1.22 -6.01 -16.86
N GLY A 98 1.59 -6.87 -17.81
CA GLY A 98 2.77 -6.68 -18.63
C GLY A 98 4.12 -6.91 -17.92
N VAL A 99 4.10 -7.49 -16.72
CA VAL A 99 5.31 -7.89 -16.00
C VAL A 99 5.30 -9.41 -15.83
N PRO A 100 6.39 -10.12 -16.20
CA PRO A 100 6.47 -11.55 -15.96
C PRO A 100 6.32 -11.90 -14.48
N THR A 101 5.76 -13.05 -14.18
CA THR A 101 5.79 -13.62 -12.84
C THR A 101 7.16 -14.25 -12.57
N VAL A 102 7.36 -14.83 -11.37
CA VAL A 102 8.60 -15.54 -11.03
C VAL A 102 8.83 -16.81 -11.85
N THR A 103 7.82 -17.30 -12.59
CA THR A 103 7.98 -18.41 -13.54
C THR A 103 8.55 -17.96 -14.89
N GLY A 104 8.73 -16.65 -15.10
CA GLY A 104 9.15 -16.07 -16.37
C GLY A 104 8.01 -15.83 -17.37
N ALA A 105 6.81 -16.38 -17.12
CA ALA A 105 5.63 -16.14 -17.94
C ALA A 105 4.87 -14.89 -17.50
N LEU A 106 4.26 -14.18 -18.46
CA LEU A 106 3.26 -13.15 -18.16
C LEU A 106 2.03 -13.79 -17.50
N PRO A 107 1.31 -13.03 -16.64
CA PRO A 107 -0.02 -13.43 -16.19
C PRO A 107 -0.91 -13.87 -17.37
N GLY A 108 -1.58 -15.01 -17.23
CA GLY A 108 -2.51 -15.51 -18.24
C GLY A 108 -3.71 -14.58 -18.42
N LYS A 109 -4.35 -14.64 -19.59
CA LYS A 109 -5.55 -13.83 -19.90
C LYS A 109 -6.71 -14.02 -18.92
N ASP A 110 -6.81 -15.22 -18.33
CA ASP A 110 -7.86 -15.60 -17.39
C ASP A 110 -7.43 -15.39 -15.92
N ALA A 111 -6.24 -14.81 -15.68
CA ALA A 111 -5.78 -14.48 -14.34
C ALA A 111 -6.70 -13.42 -13.71
N ARG A 112 -7.02 -13.59 -12.42
CA ARG A 112 -7.80 -12.60 -11.66
C ARG A 112 -7.14 -11.22 -11.77
N ASP A 113 -7.96 -10.20 -12.00
CA ASP A 113 -7.53 -8.81 -11.84
C ASP A 113 -7.33 -8.51 -10.35
N ASP A 114 -6.07 -8.50 -9.92
CA ASP A 114 -5.73 -8.24 -8.52
C ASP A 114 -5.91 -6.76 -8.13
N VAL A 115 -5.91 -5.81 -9.08
CA VAL A 115 -6.22 -4.40 -8.80
C VAL A 115 -7.71 -4.26 -8.49
N ALA A 116 -8.57 -4.84 -9.32
CA ALA A 116 -10.02 -4.84 -9.10
C ALA A 116 -10.39 -5.59 -7.82
N TYR A 117 -9.75 -6.73 -7.56
CA TYR A 117 -9.97 -7.49 -6.32
C TYR A 117 -9.59 -6.69 -5.06
N LEU A 118 -8.41 -6.06 -5.04
CA LEU A 118 -7.93 -5.31 -3.86
C LEU A 118 -8.73 -4.03 -3.64
N THR A 119 -9.12 -3.32 -4.71
CA THR A 119 -10.00 -2.16 -4.58
C THR A 119 -11.39 -2.54 -4.08
N GLY A 120 -11.99 -3.61 -4.60
CA GLY A 120 -13.26 -4.13 -4.09
C GLY A 120 -13.15 -4.66 -2.64
N LEU A 121 -11.99 -5.17 -2.23
CA LEU A 121 -11.74 -5.53 -0.83
C LEU A 121 -11.77 -4.28 0.08
N ILE A 122 -11.15 -3.17 -0.33
CA ILE A 122 -11.25 -1.89 0.40
C ILE A 122 -12.71 -1.46 0.55
N ASP A 123 -13.51 -1.55 -0.52
CA ASP A 123 -14.94 -1.14 -0.45
C ASP A 123 -15.74 -2.00 0.52
N ARG A 124 -15.54 -3.32 0.51
CA ARG A 124 -16.20 -4.22 1.45
C ARG A 124 -15.79 -3.96 2.90
N LEU A 125 -14.51 -3.71 3.15
CA LEU A 125 -13.98 -3.36 4.47
C LEU A 125 -14.52 -2.01 4.95
N ALA A 126 -14.62 -1.01 4.06
CA ALA A 126 -15.19 0.29 4.38
C ALA A 126 -16.68 0.19 4.74
N ALA A 127 -17.44 -0.67 4.04
CA ALA A 127 -18.87 -0.86 4.28
C ALA A 127 -19.20 -1.49 5.65
N THR A 128 -18.23 -2.05 6.37
CA THR A 128 -18.44 -2.51 7.76
C THR A 128 -18.54 -1.36 8.76
N GLY A 129 -18.10 -0.14 8.39
CA GLY A 129 -17.98 1.00 9.30
C GLY A 129 -16.71 0.97 10.17
N CYS A 130 -15.88 -0.08 10.05
CA CYS A 130 -14.66 -0.24 10.87
C CYS A 130 -13.41 0.37 10.26
N VAL A 131 -13.44 0.78 8.99
CA VAL A 131 -12.29 1.35 8.29
C VAL A 131 -12.51 2.83 7.99
N ASP A 132 -11.52 3.64 8.37
CA ASP A 132 -11.39 5.03 7.93
C ASP A 132 -10.85 5.05 6.50
N VAL A 133 -11.74 5.32 5.54
CA VAL A 133 -11.39 5.36 4.13
C VAL A 133 -10.30 6.39 3.81
N LYS A 134 -10.15 7.47 4.59
CA LYS A 134 -9.12 8.48 4.34
C LYS A 134 -7.72 8.00 4.73
N ARG A 135 -7.62 6.96 5.57
CA ARG A 135 -6.37 6.38 6.08
C ARG A 135 -6.20 4.94 5.61
N VAL A 136 -6.20 4.74 4.30
CA VAL A 136 -5.94 3.45 3.66
C VAL A 136 -4.52 3.46 3.08
N TYR A 137 -3.75 2.42 3.36
CA TYR A 137 -2.36 2.27 2.96
C TYR A 137 -2.12 0.90 2.32
N ALA A 138 -1.05 0.78 1.55
CA ALA A 138 -0.57 -0.50 1.04
C ALA A 138 0.92 -0.68 1.28
N THR A 139 1.30 -1.89 1.64
CA THR A 139 2.69 -2.35 1.82
C THR A 139 2.79 -3.79 1.37
N GLY A 140 4.01 -4.29 1.17
CA GLY A 140 4.20 -5.69 0.82
C GLY A 140 5.60 -6.02 0.39
N LEU A 141 5.94 -7.31 0.49
CA LEU A 141 7.27 -7.85 0.20
C LEU A 141 7.40 -8.24 -1.27
N SER A 142 8.50 -7.86 -1.93
CA SER A 142 8.90 -8.40 -3.24
C SER A 142 7.80 -8.31 -4.30
N GLY A 143 7.15 -9.41 -4.67
CA GLY A 143 5.97 -9.41 -5.53
C GLY A 143 4.83 -8.53 -5.01
N GLY A 144 4.56 -8.57 -3.71
CA GLY A 144 3.62 -7.68 -3.03
C GLY A 144 4.09 -6.23 -2.99
N GLY A 145 5.40 -5.98 -2.92
CA GLY A 145 5.95 -4.62 -3.03
C GLY A 145 5.79 -4.05 -4.46
N ARG A 146 5.96 -4.89 -5.48
CA ARG A 146 5.67 -4.52 -6.88
C ARG A 146 4.18 -4.26 -7.07
N MET A 147 3.30 -5.08 -6.47
CA MET A 147 1.85 -4.86 -6.51
C MET A 147 1.46 -3.57 -5.76
N THR A 148 2.07 -3.30 -4.62
CA THR A 148 1.91 -2.04 -3.86
C THR A 148 2.26 -0.83 -4.74
N SER A 149 3.37 -0.91 -5.46
CA SER A 149 3.79 0.12 -6.41
C SER A 149 2.79 0.29 -7.56
N LEU A 150 2.28 -0.81 -8.13
CA LEU A 150 1.25 -0.78 -9.17
C LEU A 150 -0.03 -0.09 -8.68
N LEU A 151 -0.50 -0.43 -7.48
CA LEU A 151 -1.69 0.18 -6.88
C LEU A 151 -1.55 1.70 -6.80
N GLY A 152 -0.39 2.20 -6.34
CA GLY A 152 -0.09 3.62 -6.32
C GLY A 152 -0.08 4.27 -7.72
N CYS A 153 0.27 3.53 -8.76
CA CYS A 153 0.28 4.02 -10.13
C CYS A 153 -1.11 4.11 -10.77
N VAL A 154 -1.99 3.13 -10.52
CA VAL A 154 -3.24 2.96 -11.30
C VAL A 154 -4.50 3.32 -10.52
N VAL A 155 -4.45 3.29 -9.19
CA VAL A 155 -5.56 3.68 -8.32
C VAL A 155 -5.07 4.56 -7.14
N PRO A 156 -4.27 5.61 -7.40
CA PRO A 156 -3.61 6.42 -6.35
C PRO A 156 -4.61 6.99 -5.35
N ARG A 157 -5.79 7.41 -5.83
CA ARG A 157 -6.85 8.00 -4.99
C ARG A 157 -7.41 7.05 -3.94
N ARG A 158 -7.07 5.76 -3.95
CA ARG A 158 -7.51 4.79 -2.93
C ARG A 158 -6.59 4.77 -1.71
N PHE A 159 -5.40 5.35 -1.81
CA PHE A 159 -4.37 5.28 -0.77
C PHE A 159 -3.94 6.67 -0.31
N ALA A 160 -3.70 6.83 0.98
CA ALA A 160 -3.08 8.03 1.56
C ALA A 160 -1.54 7.99 1.44
N ALA A 161 -0.96 6.80 1.48
CA ALA A 161 0.47 6.54 1.29
C ALA A 161 0.71 5.07 0.95
N ILE A 162 1.87 4.78 0.36
CA ILE A 162 2.32 3.39 0.12
C ILE A 162 3.74 3.17 0.63
N ALA A 163 4.03 1.94 1.06
CA ALA A 163 5.34 1.55 1.57
C ALA A 163 5.84 0.22 0.97
N PRO A 164 6.30 0.19 -0.30
CA PRO A 164 6.80 -1.04 -0.92
C PRO A 164 8.06 -1.58 -0.22
N VAL A 165 8.11 -2.88 0.06
CA VAL A 165 9.28 -3.55 0.65
C VAL A 165 9.94 -4.45 -0.39
N VAL A 166 11.24 -4.26 -0.63
CA VAL A 166 12.06 -4.93 -1.68
C VAL A 166 11.32 -5.02 -3.03
N GLY A 167 10.56 -3.98 -3.37
CA GLY A 167 9.59 -4.06 -4.45
C GLY A 167 9.22 -2.71 -5.08
N LEU A 168 9.93 -1.63 -4.75
CA LEU A 168 9.62 -0.30 -5.27
C LEU A 168 9.73 -0.27 -6.80
N ARG A 169 8.62 0.10 -7.44
CA ARG A 169 8.51 0.36 -8.88
C ARG A 169 7.69 1.63 -9.11
N ALA A 170 7.71 2.14 -10.32
CA ALA A 170 6.98 3.32 -10.75
C ALA A 170 6.55 3.08 -12.21
N GLY A 171 5.84 1.98 -12.43
CA GLY A 171 5.61 1.42 -13.77
C GLY A 171 6.46 0.17 -14.04
N ARG A 172 6.15 -0.52 -15.13
CA ARG A 172 6.88 -1.70 -15.61
C ARG A 172 8.20 -1.30 -16.30
N PRO A 173 9.15 -2.23 -16.48
CA PRO A 173 10.31 -1.98 -17.35
C PRO A 173 9.88 -1.61 -18.78
N LEU A 174 10.54 -0.61 -19.37
CA LEU A 174 10.30 -0.22 -20.76
C LEU A 174 10.78 -1.32 -21.70
N ALA A 175 9.94 -1.71 -22.66
CA ALA A 175 10.23 -2.84 -23.55
C ALA A 175 11.51 -2.63 -24.39
N ALA A 176 11.71 -1.41 -24.89
CA ALA A 176 12.87 -1.03 -25.69
C ALA A 176 14.17 -0.88 -24.87
N ASP A 177 14.06 -0.63 -23.56
CA ASP A 177 15.19 -0.49 -22.65
C ASP A 177 14.75 -0.81 -21.22
N ARG A 178 15.03 -2.04 -20.79
CA ARG A 178 14.55 -2.56 -19.50
C ARG A 178 15.25 -1.92 -18.31
N SER A 179 16.32 -1.15 -18.53
CA SER A 179 16.97 -0.33 -17.49
C SER A 179 16.18 0.94 -17.15
N ARG A 180 15.11 1.23 -17.92
CA ARG A 180 14.22 2.36 -17.71
C ARG A 180 12.81 1.91 -17.31
N ALA A 181 12.11 2.77 -16.58
CA ALA A 181 10.69 2.60 -16.29
C ALA A 181 9.82 3.12 -17.46
N ASP A 182 8.79 2.37 -17.84
CA ASP A 182 7.83 2.73 -18.89
C ASP A 182 6.87 3.81 -18.38
N PRO A 183 6.94 5.04 -18.92
CA PRO A 183 6.12 6.12 -18.43
C PRO A 183 4.61 5.94 -18.67
N ALA A 184 4.24 5.16 -19.68
CA ALA A 184 2.84 4.91 -20.00
C ALA A 184 2.16 4.01 -18.96
N SER A 185 2.93 3.21 -18.23
CA SER A 185 2.42 2.21 -17.29
C SER A 185 2.20 2.73 -15.86
N CYS A 186 2.52 3.99 -15.58
CA CYS A 186 2.31 4.61 -14.27
C CYS A 186 2.07 6.11 -14.41
N ARG A 187 0.81 6.54 -14.32
CA ARG A 187 0.39 7.92 -14.55
C ARG A 187 -0.65 8.35 -13.49
N PRO A 188 -0.31 8.32 -12.20
CA PRO A 188 -1.22 8.77 -11.17
C PRO A 188 -1.60 10.24 -11.39
N THR A 189 -2.88 10.57 -11.15
CA THR A 189 -3.41 11.94 -11.32
C THR A 189 -3.33 12.79 -10.05
N THR A 190 -2.80 12.23 -8.97
CA THR A 190 -2.68 12.87 -7.65
C THR A 190 -1.35 12.46 -7.05
N PRO A 191 -0.59 13.39 -6.42
CA PRO A 191 0.60 13.04 -5.69
C PRO A 191 0.33 11.97 -4.62
N LEU A 192 1.28 11.07 -4.40
CA LEU A 192 1.15 9.95 -3.46
C LEU A 192 2.44 9.81 -2.65
N PRO A 193 2.41 9.94 -1.32
CA PRO A 193 3.56 9.65 -0.46
C PRO A 193 4.06 8.20 -0.61
N VAL A 194 5.38 8.05 -0.76
CA VAL A 194 6.07 6.77 -0.92
C VAL A 194 7.29 6.69 -0.01
N LEU A 195 7.30 5.70 0.88
CA LEU A 195 8.50 5.28 1.63
C LEU A 195 8.79 3.81 1.37
N ALA A 196 9.79 3.54 0.55
CA ALA A 196 10.21 2.17 0.28
C ALA A 196 11.22 1.65 1.30
N PHE A 197 11.30 0.33 1.40
CA PHE A 197 12.29 -0.38 2.21
C PHE A 197 13.03 -1.40 1.35
N SER A 198 14.34 -1.54 1.56
CA SER A 198 15.19 -2.45 0.78
C SER A 198 16.44 -2.87 1.55
N GLY A 199 17.14 -3.89 1.09
CA GLY A 199 18.47 -4.26 1.56
C GLY A 199 19.50 -4.16 0.45
N ASP A 200 20.70 -3.66 0.72
CA ASP A 200 21.75 -3.49 -0.30
C ASP A 200 22.52 -4.78 -0.65
N ALA A 201 22.28 -5.87 0.09
CA ALA A 201 22.78 -7.22 -0.21
C ALA A 201 21.69 -8.16 -0.77
N ASP A 202 20.55 -7.61 -1.20
CA ASP A 202 19.49 -8.36 -1.89
C ASP A 202 19.95 -8.79 -3.29
N THR A 203 20.06 -10.10 -3.52
CA THR A 203 20.43 -10.68 -4.82
C THR A 203 19.23 -11.10 -5.68
N THR A 204 18.02 -11.09 -5.12
CA THR A 204 16.78 -11.43 -5.84
C THR A 204 16.20 -10.21 -6.52
N ASN A 205 16.12 -9.10 -5.78
CA ASN A 205 15.71 -7.79 -6.27
C ASN A 205 16.82 -6.75 -5.99
N PRO A 206 17.99 -6.82 -6.67
CA PRO A 206 19.10 -5.92 -6.41
C PRO A 206 18.69 -4.45 -6.55
N ILE A 207 19.11 -3.61 -5.60
CA ILE A 207 18.82 -2.16 -5.64
C ILE A 207 19.44 -1.48 -6.88
N THR A 208 20.48 -2.07 -7.44
CA THR A 208 21.16 -1.66 -8.68
C THR A 208 20.43 -2.11 -9.95
N GLY A 209 19.35 -2.88 -9.84
CA GLY A 209 18.66 -3.47 -11.00
C GLY A 209 19.43 -4.66 -11.59
N GLY A 210 19.16 -4.98 -12.86
CA GLY A 210 19.81 -6.08 -13.58
C GLY A 210 19.40 -7.49 -13.12
N GLY A 211 18.32 -7.62 -12.35
CA GLY A 211 17.86 -8.89 -11.82
C GLY A 211 17.02 -9.70 -12.82
N ALA A 212 16.14 -10.55 -12.30
CA ALA A 212 15.23 -11.38 -13.08
C ALA A 212 14.33 -10.55 -14.04
N PRO A 213 13.64 -11.17 -15.03
CA PRO A 213 12.81 -10.43 -15.99
C PRO A 213 11.77 -9.49 -15.35
N TYR A 214 11.25 -9.80 -14.17
CA TYR A 214 10.31 -8.97 -13.42
C TYR A 214 10.96 -7.83 -12.61
N TRP A 215 12.30 -7.75 -12.58
CA TRP A 215 13.11 -6.83 -11.78
C TRP A 215 14.33 -6.33 -12.56
N GLN A 216 14.16 -5.28 -13.37
CA GLN A 216 15.17 -4.88 -14.34
C GLN A 216 15.82 -3.55 -14.01
N TYR A 217 15.07 -2.44 -14.00
CA TYR A 217 15.68 -1.14 -13.70
C TYR A 217 16.03 -0.98 -12.19
N PRO A 218 16.99 -0.12 -11.83
CA PRO A 218 17.42 0.13 -10.43
C PRO A 218 16.37 0.84 -9.56
N GLN A 219 16.51 0.73 -8.23
CA GLN A 219 15.66 1.46 -7.27
C GLN A 219 15.73 2.98 -7.45
N THR A 220 16.90 3.52 -7.80
CA THR A 220 17.10 4.95 -8.06
C THR A 220 16.22 5.46 -9.21
N VAL A 221 16.00 4.64 -10.25
CA VAL A 221 15.08 4.96 -11.36
C VAL A 221 13.63 5.01 -10.88
N ALA A 222 13.20 4.13 -9.98
CA ALA A 222 11.87 4.24 -9.37
C ALA A 222 11.74 5.52 -8.53
N LEU A 223 12.73 5.81 -7.68
CA LEU A 223 12.71 6.99 -6.81
C LEU A 223 12.64 8.28 -7.61
N GLN A 224 13.50 8.43 -8.63
CA GLN A 224 13.47 9.59 -9.52
C GLN A 224 12.13 9.77 -10.21
N ARG A 225 11.49 8.66 -10.59
CA ARG A 225 10.18 8.70 -11.23
C ARG A 225 9.07 9.07 -10.27
N TRP A 226 9.04 8.52 -9.05
CA TRP A 226 8.11 8.97 -8.01
C TRP A 226 8.32 10.43 -7.64
N ALA A 227 9.57 10.89 -7.59
CA ALA A 227 9.89 12.29 -7.38
C ALA A 227 9.28 13.18 -8.48
N ALA A 228 9.44 12.81 -9.75
CA ALA A 228 8.81 13.52 -10.87
C ALA A 228 7.27 13.50 -10.80
N LEU A 229 6.66 12.36 -10.45
CA LEU A 229 5.21 12.23 -10.28
C LEU A 229 4.65 13.07 -9.12
N ASN A 230 5.47 13.34 -8.11
CA ASN A 230 5.14 14.15 -6.94
C ASN A 230 5.77 15.56 -6.97
N HIS A 231 6.31 15.97 -8.13
CA HIS A 231 6.97 17.25 -8.37
C HIS A 231 8.08 17.61 -7.34
N CYS A 232 8.81 16.61 -6.86
CA CYS A 232 9.98 16.81 -6.01
C CYS A 232 11.22 17.20 -6.83
N SER A 233 12.11 18.02 -6.27
CA SER A 233 13.28 18.57 -7.00
C SER A 233 14.64 18.29 -6.36
N GLU A 234 14.71 18.10 -5.04
CA GLU A 234 16.00 18.03 -4.34
C GLU A 234 16.37 16.62 -3.91
N PRO A 235 17.25 15.90 -4.62
CA PRO A 235 17.73 14.60 -4.17
C PRO A 235 18.56 14.75 -2.89
N TYR A 236 18.41 13.80 -1.97
CA TYR A 236 19.21 13.71 -0.76
C TYR A 236 19.59 12.27 -0.44
N ALA A 237 20.65 12.13 0.35
CA ALA A 237 21.00 10.89 1.03
C ALA A 237 21.45 11.21 2.45
N ARG A 238 21.08 10.36 3.42
CA ARG A 238 21.47 10.52 4.82
C ARG A 238 21.60 9.16 5.51
N ASN A 239 22.49 9.07 6.48
CA ASN A 239 22.51 7.92 7.40
C ASN A 239 21.43 8.14 8.47
N LEU A 240 20.60 7.12 8.72
CA LEU A 240 19.65 7.10 9.84
C LEU A 240 20.24 6.38 11.06
N GLY A 241 21.35 5.67 10.86
CA GLY A 241 22.12 4.98 11.89
C GLY A 241 23.26 4.20 11.24
N ALA A 242 23.90 3.30 12.00
CA ALA A 242 24.95 2.44 11.49
C ALA A 242 24.43 1.44 10.43
N GLU A 243 23.21 0.94 10.61
CA GLU A 243 22.65 -0.15 9.79
C GLU A 243 21.74 0.35 8.66
N VAL A 244 21.20 1.56 8.75
CA VAL A 244 20.20 2.06 7.79
C VAL A 244 20.61 3.43 7.27
N TYR A 245 20.51 3.59 5.95
CA TYR A 245 20.58 4.88 5.27
C TYR A 245 19.31 5.13 4.46
N GLU A 246 19.03 6.39 4.18
CA GLU A 246 17.88 6.82 3.42
C GLU A 246 18.34 7.63 2.21
N GLN A 247 17.68 7.42 1.08
CA GLN A 247 17.84 8.17 -0.15
C GLN A 247 16.46 8.61 -0.61
N GLY A 248 16.33 9.85 -1.06
CA GLY A 248 15.03 10.37 -1.44
C GLY A 248 15.11 11.70 -2.15
N TYR A 249 13.94 12.33 -2.27
CA TYR A 249 13.78 13.66 -2.85
C TYR A 249 12.95 14.53 -1.89
N ALA A 250 13.40 15.76 -1.69
CA ALA A 250 12.74 16.80 -0.93
C ALA A 250 12.09 17.84 -1.85
N ARG A 251 11.43 18.84 -1.24
CA ARG A 251 10.66 19.90 -1.92
C ARG A 251 9.65 19.34 -2.91
N CYS A 252 8.81 18.43 -2.43
CA CYS A 252 7.68 17.89 -3.16
C CYS A 252 6.46 18.81 -3.07
N ASP A 253 5.48 18.61 -3.95
CA ASP A 253 4.17 19.27 -3.82
C ASP A 253 3.39 18.75 -2.60
N GLY A 254 2.98 19.66 -1.73
CA GLY A 254 2.22 19.32 -0.52
C GLY A 254 3.03 18.55 0.53
N ASP A 255 2.36 17.86 1.45
CA ASP A 255 3.02 17.03 2.46
C ASP A 255 3.31 15.61 1.92
N VAL A 256 4.15 15.55 0.88
CA VAL A 256 4.51 14.31 0.21
C VAL A 256 5.98 13.98 0.46
N THR A 257 6.24 12.72 0.82
CA THR A 257 7.59 12.17 0.95
C THR A 257 7.85 11.19 -0.20
N VAL A 258 9.02 11.26 -0.81
CA VAL A 258 9.53 10.23 -1.74
C VAL A 258 10.90 9.78 -1.25
N ALA A 259 10.97 8.60 -0.65
CA ALA A 259 12.20 8.08 -0.10
C ALA A 259 12.27 6.55 -0.13
N ALA A 260 13.48 6.02 -0.02
CA ALA A 260 13.74 4.62 0.30
C ALA A 260 14.73 4.54 1.46
N ARG A 261 14.39 3.73 2.46
CA ARG A 261 15.29 3.30 3.52
C ARG A 261 15.94 1.98 3.11
N VAL A 262 17.26 1.92 3.23
CA VAL A 262 18.07 0.78 2.82
C VAL A 262 18.86 0.27 4.01
N MET A 263 18.64 -1.00 4.34
CA MET A 263 19.41 -1.72 5.35
C MET A 263 20.72 -2.23 4.75
N ARG A 264 21.83 -1.86 5.37
CA ARG A 264 23.18 -2.33 5.02
C ARG A 264 23.32 -3.80 5.35
N GLY A 265 23.80 -4.59 4.39
CA GLY A 265 23.85 -6.05 4.50
C GLY A 265 22.47 -6.72 4.47
N GLY A 266 21.38 -5.95 4.33
CA GLY A 266 20.02 -6.45 4.27
C GLY A 266 19.81 -7.30 3.02
N LYS A 267 19.13 -8.44 3.17
CA LYS A 267 18.85 -9.40 2.09
C LYS A 267 17.39 -9.29 1.61
N HIS A 268 16.97 -10.24 0.76
CA HIS A 268 15.59 -10.35 0.27
C HIS A 268 14.60 -10.82 1.35
N SER A 269 14.27 -9.97 2.32
CA SER A 269 13.49 -10.33 3.50
C SER A 269 12.68 -9.15 4.03
N TRP A 270 11.60 -9.41 4.78
CA TRP A 270 10.90 -8.37 5.53
C TRP A 270 11.75 -7.75 6.63
N SER A 271 12.76 -8.46 7.13
CA SER A 271 13.65 -7.98 8.19
C SER A 271 14.41 -6.69 7.85
N VAL A 272 14.38 -6.23 6.60
CA VAL A 272 14.93 -4.91 6.19
C VAL A 272 14.02 -3.74 6.58
N VAL A 273 12.86 -4.02 7.17
CA VAL A 273 11.83 -3.05 7.56
C VAL A 273 11.84 -2.84 9.06
N ASP A 274 11.81 -1.57 9.47
CA ASP A 274 11.35 -1.18 10.79
C ASP A 274 9.85 -0.86 10.70
N ASN A 275 9.01 -1.72 11.29
CA ASN A 275 7.55 -1.58 11.24
C ASN A 275 7.06 -0.32 11.96
N GLU A 276 7.72 0.10 13.04
CA GLU A 276 7.36 1.32 13.77
C GLU A 276 7.64 2.54 12.91
N ALA A 277 8.78 2.54 12.23
CA ALA A 277 9.15 3.63 11.35
C ALA A 277 8.30 3.65 10.06
N MET A 278 7.87 2.49 9.56
CA MET A 278 6.86 2.39 8.49
C MET A 278 5.52 2.95 8.96
N TRP A 279 5.05 2.58 10.15
CA TRP A 279 3.77 3.06 10.67
C TRP A 279 3.79 4.56 10.95
N ALA A 280 4.86 5.10 11.54
CA ALA A 280 5.04 6.54 11.74
C ALA A 280 4.97 7.31 10.41
N PHE A 281 5.49 6.73 9.33
CA PHE A 281 5.35 7.29 7.99
C PHE A 281 3.93 7.17 7.44
N LEU A 282 3.28 6.02 7.53
CA LEU A 282 1.94 5.84 6.98
C LEU A 282 0.92 6.72 7.71
N SER A 283 0.92 6.68 9.04
CA SER A 283 -0.09 7.31 9.90
C SER A 283 -0.14 8.84 9.87
N ARG A 284 0.93 9.50 9.41
CA ARG A 284 0.94 10.97 9.21
C ARG A 284 0.21 11.44 7.95
N HIS A 285 -0.18 10.52 7.06
CA HIS A 285 -0.81 10.87 5.79
C HIS A 285 -2.31 10.57 5.79
N THR A 286 -3.09 11.47 5.21
CA THR A 286 -4.53 11.30 4.95
C THR A 286 -4.83 11.75 3.53
N ARG A 287 -5.78 11.09 2.87
CA ARG A 287 -6.33 11.54 1.58
C ARG A 287 -7.15 12.83 1.72
#